data_AF-H1ZX54-F1
#
_entry.id   AF-H1ZX54-F1
#
_cell.length_a   1.000
_cell.length_b   1.000
_cell.length_c   1.000
_cell.angle_alpha   90.00
_cell.angle_beta   90.00
_cell.angle_gamma   90.00
#
_symmetry.space_group_name_H-M   'P 1'
#
loop_
_entity.id
_entity.type
_entity.pdbx_description
1 polymer ?
#
loop_
_entity_poly.entity_id
_entity_poly.type
_entity_poly.pdbx_seq_one_letter_code
_entity_poly.pdbx_strand_id
1 'polypeptide(L)' 'MSHYYGSIFLIRIIQLEVKELVPMAPEAFKAEIKRRGWEPELLAVRWAMSKRRVHQIIADGDRPRYYDDAVMALPAILK' A
#
# COMPACT_ATOMS: atom_id res chain seq x y z
N MET A 1 -30.09 33.45 34.72
CA MET A 1 -29.48 32.18 35.15
C MET A 1 -29.28 31.32 33.91
N SER A 2 -28.03 31.24 33.47
CA SER A 2 -27.59 30.52 32.27
C SER A 2 -27.16 29.12 32.69
N HIS A 3 -27.82 28.08 32.18
CA HIS A 3 -27.38 26.71 32.41
C HIS A 3 -27.32 25.93 31.09
N TYR A 4 -26.09 25.85 30.57
CA TYR A 4 -25.46 24.67 29.99
C TYR A 4 -26.32 23.76 29.08
N TYR A 5 -26.59 24.20 27.85
CA TYR A 5 -26.89 23.31 26.72
C TYR A 5 -25.76 23.31 25.67
N GLY A 6 -24.51 23.42 26.13
CA GLY A 6 -23.35 23.67 25.25
C GLY A 6 -22.22 22.63 25.33
N SER A 7 -22.46 21.41 25.83
CA SER A 7 -21.33 20.50 26.15
C SER A 7 -21.38 19.09 25.54
N ILE A 8 -22.46 18.70 24.85
CA ILE A 8 -22.56 17.34 24.28
C ILE A 8 -22.25 17.33 22.78
N PHE A 9 -22.50 18.43 22.06
CA PHE A 9 -22.28 18.49 20.60
C PHE A 9 -20.81 18.69 20.18
N LEU A 10 -19.93 19.10 21.11
CA LEU A 10 -18.52 19.37 20.81
C LEU A 10 -17.60 18.14 20.91
N ILE A 11 -18.03 17.07 21.59
CA ILE A 11 -17.19 15.87 21.81
C ILE A 11 -17.16 14.95 20.58
N ARG A 12 -18.06 15.16 19.60
CA ARG A 12 -18.22 14.28 18.43
C ARG A 12 -17.65 14.84 17.13
N ILE A 13 -16.77 15.84 17.18
CA ILE A 13 -15.83 16.08 16.07
C ILE A 13 -14.73 15.05 16.25
N ILE A 14 -15.03 13.84 15.80
CA ILE A 14 -14.08 12.76 15.61
C ILE A 14 -12.88 13.36 14.88
N GLN A 15 -11.71 13.32 15.52
CA GLN A 15 -10.43 13.53 14.85
C GLN A 15 -10.32 12.48 13.74
N LEU A 16 -10.81 12.80 12.55
CA LEU A 16 -10.46 12.09 11.33
C LEU A 16 -9.02 12.49 11.01
N GLU A 17 -8.08 11.81 11.66
CA GLU A 17 -6.68 11.84 11.28
C GLU A 17 -6.59 11.19 9.89
N VAL A 18 -6.60 12.02 8.84
CA VAL A 18 -6.36 11.56 7.47
C VAL A 18 -4.89 11.15 7.39
N LYS A 19 -4.61 9.87 7.57
CA LYS A 19 -3.26 9.33 7.40
C LYS A 19 -2.88 9.42 5.93
N GLU A 20 -1.83 10.17 5.62
CA GLU A 20 -1.23 10.15 4.30
C GLU A 20 -0.74 8.73 3.99
N LEU A 21 -1.24 8.20 2.88
CA LEU A 21 -0.98 6.84 2.45
C LEU A 21 0.30 6.83 1.61
N VAL A 22 1.44 6.74 2.27
CA VAL A 22 2.76 6.69 1.62
C VAL A 22 2.94 5.35 0.91
N PRO A 23 3.40 5.34 -0.36
CA PRO A 23 3.82 4.12 -1.03
C PRO A 23 4.89 3.36 -0.23
N MET A 24 4.87 2.04 -0.33
CA MET A 24 5.86 1.20 0.33
C MET A 24 7.27 1.53 -0.21
N ALA A 25 8.29 1.51 0.65
CA ALA A 25 9.66 1.71 0.17
C ALA A 25 10.05 0.62 -0.86
N PRO A 26 10.86 0.94 -1.88
CA PRO A 26 11.33 -0.03 -2.89
C PRO A 26 11.88 -1.34 -2.28
N GLU A 27 12.64 -1.24 -1.19
CA GLU A 27 13.22 -2.41 -0.52
C GLU A 27 12.17 -3.26 0.19
N ALA A 28 11.15 -2.63 0.78
CA ALA A 28 10.03 -3.35 1.38
C ALA A 28 9.18 -4.05 0.31
N PHE A 29 9.02 -3.45 -0.87
CA PHE A 29 8.32 -4.06 -2.00
C PHE A 29 9.03 -5.32 -2.51
N LYS A 30 10.37 -5.24 -2.68
CA LYS A 30 11.21 -6.40 -3.02
C LYS A 30 11.11 -7.49 -1.95
N ALA A 31 11.18 -7.11 -0.68
CA ALA A 31 11.09 -8.04 0.44
C ALA A 31 9.75 -8.78 0.44
N GLU A 32 8.64 -8.09 0.17
CA GLU A 32 7.31 -8.67 0.15
C GLU A 32 7.11 -9.65 -1.01
N ILE A 33 7.57 -9.29 -2.21
CA ILE A 33 7.57 -10.20 -3.37
C ILE A 33 8.36 -11.47 -3.04
N LYS A 34 9.59 -11.32 -2.52
CA LYS A 34 10.46 -12.45 -2.14
C LYS A 34 9.85 -13.31 -1.03
N ARG A 35 9.25 -12.69 -0.01
CA ARG A 35 8.58 -13.38 1.10
C ARG A 35 7.46 -14.30 0.61
N ARG A 36 6.77 -13.93 -0.47
CA ARG A 36 5.72 -14.73 -1.10
C ARG A 36 6.24 -15.73 -2.13
N GLY A 37 7.54 -15.84 -2.33
CA GLY A 37 8.16 -16.75 -3.29
C GLY A 37 8.10 -16.28 -4.74
N TRP A 38 7.81 -14.99 -4.97
CA TRP A 38 7.77 -14.41 -6.31
C TRP A 38 9.14 -13.87 -6.71
N GLU A 39 9.37 -13.86 -8.03
CA GLU A 39 10.50 -13.20 -8.68
C GLU A 39 9.96 -12.14 -9.66
N PRO A 40 10.71 -11.05 -9.95
CA PRO A 40 10.27 -10.00 -10.87
C PRO A 40 9.84 -10.53 -12.25
N GLU A 41 10.47 -11.59 -12.74
CA GLU A 41 10.14 -12.26 -13.99
C GLU A 41 8.77 -12.93 -13.95
N LEU A 42 8.44 -13.59 -12.85
CA LEU A 42 7.12 -14.21 -12.65
C LEU A 42 6.04 -13.15 -12.51
N LEU A 43 6.38 -12.03 -11.87
CA LEU A 43 5.50 -10.87 -11.75
C LEU A 43 5.19 -10.26 -13.12
N ALA A 44 6.20 -10.15 -14.00
CA ALA A 44 6.06 -9.66 -15.36
C ALA A 44 5.07 -10.53 -16.17
N VAL A 45 5.16 -11.85 -16.03
CA VAL A 45 4.20 -12.79 -16.64
C VAL A 45 2.80 -12.59 -16.06
N ARG A 46 2.67 -12.55 -14.72
CA ARG A 46 1.36 -12.42 -14.04
C ARG A 46 0.64 -11.12 -14.42
N TRP A 47 1.37 -10.01 -14.50
CA TRP A 47 0.80 -8.70 -14.79
C TRP A 47 0.75 -8.37 -16.28
N ALA A 48 1.17 -9.31 -17.15
CA ALA A 48 1.28 -9.09 -18.60
C ALA A 48 2.09 -7.83 -18.95
N MET A 49 3.19 -7.60 -18.23
CA MET A 49 4.09 -6.46 -18.41
C MET A 49 5.47 -6.90 -18.87
N SER A 50 6.23 -5.99 -19.48
CA SER A 50 7.65 -6.25 -19.74
C SER A 50 8.44 -6.33 -18.43
N LYS A 51 9.49 -7.15 -18.39
CA LYS A 51 10.44 -7.22 -17.26
C LYS A 51 10.94 -5.83 -16.88
N ARG A 52 11.33 -5.02 -17.88
CA ARG A 52 11.78 -3.64 -17.69
C ARG A 52 10.75 -2.80 -16.94
N ARG A 53 9.46 -2.88 -17.29
CA ARG A 53 8.40 -2.13 -16.60
C ARG A 53 8.26 -2.57 -15.15
N VAL A 54 8.34 -3.87 -14.87
CA VAL A 54 8.30 -4.38 -13.50
C VAL A 54 9.49 -3.88 -12.68
N HIS A 55 10.71 -3.91 -13.22
CA HIS A 55 11.88 -3.35 -12.53
C HIS A 55 11.75 -1.85 -12.27
N GLN A 56 11.15 -1.09 -13.19
CA GLN A 56 10.85 0.32 -12.97
C GLN A 56 9.87 0.52 -11.82
N ILE A 57 8.78 -0.25 -11.78
CA ILE A 57 7.80 -0.19 -10.68
C ILE A 57 8.48 -0.54 -9.35
N ILE A 58 9.32 -1.58 -9.30
CA ILE A 58 10.03 -1.98 -8.08
C ILE A 58 10.98 -0.88 -7.59
N ALA A 59 11.68 -0.20 -8.51
CA ALA A 59 12.66 0.84 -8.16
C ALA A 59 12.01 2.20 -7.84
N ASP A 60 10.77 2.41 -8.28
CA ASP A 60 10.05 3.67 -8.10
C ASP A 60 9.46 3.77 -6.69
N GLY A 61 10.00 4.70 -5.90
CA GLY A 61 9.54 5.01 -4.54
C GLY A 61 8.27 5.85 -4.49
N ASP A 62 7.89 6.48 -5.60
CA ASP A 62 6.68 7.30 -5.74
C ASP A 62 5.64 6.60 -6.65
N ARG A 63 5.77 5.27 -6.77
CA ARG A 63 4.90 4.47 -7.62
C ARG A 63 3.44 4.56 -7.16
N PRO A 64 2.48 4.42 -8.09
CA PRO A 64 1.08 4.32 -7.73
C PRO A 64 0.79 3.16 -6.75
N ARG A 65 0.04 3.47 -5.69
CA ARG A 65 -0.25 2.55 -4.58
C ARG A 65 -0.94 1.25 -5.00
N TYR A 66 -1.69 1.23 -6.09
CA TYR A 66 -2.35 0.01 -6.56
C TYR A 66 -1.34 -1.11 -6.88
N TYR A 67 -0.06 -0.80 -7.11
CA TYR A 67 0.99 -1.80 -7.23
C TYR A 67 1.35 -2.44 -5.88
N ASP A 68 1.31 -1.68 -4.80
CA ASP A 68 1.51 -2.21 -3.45
C ASP A 68 0.33 -3.13 -3.09
N ASP A 69 -0.90 -2.70 -3.38
CA ASP A 69 -2.10 -3.53 -3.19
C ASP A 69 -2.01 -4.82 -4.04
N ALA A 70 -1.53 -4.72 -5.28
CA ALA A 70 -1.33 -5.88 -6.15
C ALA A 70 -0.27 -6.86 -5.60
N VAL A 71 0.81 -6.36 -4.99
CA VAL A 71 1.82 -7.19 -4.32
C VAL A 71 1.25 -7.84 -3.05
N MET A 72 0.49 -7.08 -2.26
CA MET A 72 -0.16 -7.58 -1.04
C MET A 72 -1.23 -8.64 -1.33
N ALA A 73 -1.79 -8.63 -2.54
CA ALA A 73 -2.76 -9.61 -3.04
C ALA A 73 -2.11 -10.81 -3.76
N LEU A 74 -0.78 -10.89 -3.87
CA LEU A 74 -0.11 -12.04 -4.50
C LEU A 74 -0.36 -13.33 -3.69
N PRO A 75 -0.70 -14.46 -4.31
CA PRO A 75 -0.76 -15.72 -3.59
C PRO A 75 0.65 -16.13 -3.14
N ALA A 76 0.77 -16.83 -2.02
CA ALA A 76 2.05 -17.41 -1.62
C ALA A 76 2.39 -18.58 -2.54
N ILE A 77 3.56 -18.54 -3.18
CA ILE A 77 4.11 -19.68 -3.90
C ILE A 77 4.83 -20.53 -2.86
N LEU A 78 4.13 -21.56 -2.37
CA LEU A 78 4.74 -22.60 -1.55
C LEU A 78 5.69 -23.40 -2.45
N LYS A 79 6.97 -23.41 -2.12
CA LYS A 79 7.94 -24.34 -2.71
C LYS A 79 7.84 -25.69 -2.02
#